data_AF-A0A521ADD3-F1
#
_entry.id   AF-A0A521ADD3-F1
#
_cell.length_a   1.000
_cell.length_b   1.000
_cell.length_c   1.000
_cell.angle_alpha   90.00
_cell.angle_beta   90.00
_cell.angle_gamma   90.00
#
_symmetry.space_group_name_H-M   'P 1'
#
loop_
_entity.id
_entity.type
_entity.pdbx_description
1 polymer ?
#
loop_
_entity_poly.entity_id
_entity_poly.type
_entity_poly.pdbx_seq_one_letter_code
_entity_poly.pdbx_strand_id
1 'polypeptide(L)'
;MMIRLLPVLILPLLAACETAPPAPPTVVASTTTLSVSPESPARPMDEVPQQNLLANGDRQYGFASGCRIVVEPRRAVVKSETGACELHHRDIALLYASGD
;
A
#
# COMPACT_ATOMS: atom_id res chain seq x y z
N MET A 1 25.65 20.83 26.59
CA MET A 1 26.99 20.32 26.24
C MET A 1 27.17 19.00 26.95
N MET A 2 27.06 17.87 26.23
CA MET A 2 27.68 16.57 26.56
C MET A 2 27.31 15.56 25.46
N ILE A 3 28.13 15.60 24.41
CA ILE A 3 28.20 14.62 23.33
C ILE A 3 28.87 13.37 23.91
N ARG A 4 28.22 12.20 23.82
CA ARG A 4 28.91 10.92 23.99
C ARG A 4 28.99 10.23 22.65
N LEU A 5 30.10 10.52 21.97
CA LEU A 5 30.64 9.74 20.86
C LEU A 5 30.90 8.31 21.35
N LEU A 6 30.19 7.33 20.80
CA LEU A 6 30.62 5.94 20.86
C LEU A 6 31.53 5.66 19.65
N PRO A 7 32.65 4.96 19.84
CA PRO A 7 33.66 4.80 18.82
C PRO A 7 33.22 3.81 17.75
N VAL A 8 33.40 4.27 16.52
CA VAL A 8 33.51 3.51 15.29
C VAL A 8 34.50 2.35 15.50
N LEU A 9 34.01 1.11 15.53
CA LEU A 9 34.84 -0.08 15.41
C LEU A 9 34.75 -0.57 13.95
N ILE A 10 35.69 -0.09 13.14
CA ILE A 10 35.95 -0.58 11.78
C ILE A 10 36.70 -1.91 11.92
N LEU A 11 36.11 -3.00 11.44
CA LEU A 11 36.82 -4.26 11.18
C LEU A 11 36.88 -4.49 9.67
N PRO A 12 38.07 -4.53 9.05
CA PRO A 12 38.23 -4.91 7.65
C PRO A 12 38.42 -6.43 7.57
N LEU A 13 37.49 -7.15 6.94
CA LEU A 13 37.78 -8.48 6.41
C LEU A 13 37.71 -8.44 4.89
N LEU A 14 38.87 -8.31 4.27
CA LEU A 14 39.09 -8.78 2.90
C LEU A 14 38.97 -10.30 2.91
N ALA A 15 37.85 -10.81 2.42
CA ALA A 15 37.75 -12.18 1.94
C ALA A 15 37.55 -12.11 0.43
N ALA A 16 38.66 -12.18 -0.31
CA ALA A 16 38.65 -12.43 -1.74
C ALA A 16 38.14 -13.87 -1.96
N CYS A 17 36.91 -14.01 -2.42
CA CYS A 17 36.41 -15.25 -2.99
C CYS A 17 36.32 -15.03 -4.50
N GLU A 18 37.44 -15.25 -5.19
CA GLU A 18 37.46 -15.40 -6.64
C GLU A 18 37.00 -16.82 -6.95
N THR A 19 35.81 -16.97 -7.54
CA THR A 19 35.37 -18.25 -8.13
C THR A 19 34.37 -18.00 -9.26
N ALA A 20 34.84 -18.33 -10.46
CA ALA A 20 34.14 -18.72 -11.68
C ALA A 20 33.19 -17.69 -12.35
N PRO A 21 33.45 -17.31 -13.62
CA PRO A 21 32.44 -16.61 -14.42
C PRO A 21 31.24 -17.53 -14.63
N PRO A 22 30.01 -17.10 -14.28
CA PRO A 22 28.82 -17.86 -14.66
C PRO A 22 28.70 -17.84 -16.18
N ALA A 23 28.47 -19.00 -16.78
CA ALA A 23 28.06 -19.11 -18.18
C ALA A 23 26.88 -18.15 -18.44
N PRO A 24 26.82 -17.51 -19.62
CA PRO A 24 25.72 -16.60 -19.92
C PRO A 24 24.40 -17.36 -19.74
N PRO A 25 23.42 -16.83 -18.99
CA PRO A 25 22.10 -17.42 -18.99
C PRO A 25 21.63 -17.39 -20.44
N THR A 26 21.33 -18.56 -21.00
CA THR A 26 20.48 -18.64 -22.18
C THR A 26 19.16 -17.97 -21.78
N VAL A 27 19.01 -16.70 -22.14
CA VAL A 27 17.75 -15.98 -22.05
C VAL A 27 16.86 -16.63 -23.10
N VAL A 28 16.22 -17.74 -22.73
CA VAL A 28 14.96 -18.10 -23.36
C VAL A 28 14.04 -16.95 -22.98
N ALA A 29 13.85 -16.04 -23.92
CA ALA A 29 12.85 -15.01 -23.84
C ALA A 29 11.50 -15.74 -23.79
N SER A 30 11.11 -16.18 -22.60
CA SER A 30 9.72 -16.47 -22.29
C SER A 30 9.03 -15.11 -22.36
N THR A 31 8.52 -14.80 -23.55
CA THR A 31 7.49 -13.79 -23.74
C THR A 31 6.37 -14.19 -22.80
N THR A 32 6.42 -13.68 -21.57
CA THR A 32 5.31 -13.73 -20.63
C THR A 32 4.31 -12.75 -21.20
N THR A 33 3.57 -13.20 -22.20
CA THR A 33 2.28 -12.64 -22.52
C THR A 33 1.46 -12.82 -21.26
N LEU A 34 1.37 -11.75 -20.47
CA LEU A 34 0.38 -11.61 -19.40
C LEU A 34 -0.97 -11.84 -20.07
N SER A 35 -1.45 -13.08 -20.00
CA SER A 35 -2.78 -13.45 -20.46
C SER A 35 -3.73 -12.85 -19.44
N VAL A 36 -4.23 -11.65 -19.76
CA VAL A 36 -5.35 -11.04 -19.05
C VAL A 36 -6.55 -11.94 -19.33
N SER A 37 -6.73 -12.92 -18.44
CA SER A 37 -7.98 -13.66 -18.30
C SER A 37 -9.11 -12.64 -18.07
N PRO A 38 -10.30 -12.81 -18.66
CA PRO A 38 -11.40 -11.86 -18.46
C PRO A 38 -11.57 -11.59 -16.98
N GLU A 39 -11.47 -10.31 -16.63
CA GLU A 39 -11.41 -9.82 -15.26
C GLU A 39 -12.60 -10.38 -14.50
N SER A 40 -12.33 -11.33 -13.59
CA SER A 40 -13.34 -11.81 -12.66
C SER A 40 -13.85 -10.59 -11.88
N PRO A 41 -15.14 -10.52 -11.55
CA PRO A 41 -15.67 -9.39 -10.79
C PRO A 41 -14.77 -9.16 -9.57
N ALA A 42 -14.33 -7.91 -9.40
CA ALA A 42 -13.42 -7.53 -8.33
C ALA A 42 -13.98 -8.07 -7.00
N ARG A 43 -13.12 -8.75 -6.22
CA ARG A 43 -13.58 -9.24 -4.92
C ARG A 43 -13.97 -8.02 -4.09
N PRO A 44 -15.02 -8.08 -3.25
CA PRO A 44 -15.49 -6.92 -2.50
C PRO A 44 -14.39 -6.20 -1.68
N MET A 45 -13.41 -6.95 -1.18
CA MET A 45 -12.27 -6.40 -0.43
C MET A 45 -11.22 -5.69 -1.29
N ASP A 46 -11.22 -5.89 -2.61
CA ASP A 46 -10.31 -5.24 -3.56
C ASP A 46 -10.91 -3.96 -4.15
N GLU A 47 -12.08 -3.52 -3.69
CA GLU A 47 -12.70 -2.28 -4.13
C GLU A 47 -11.85 -1.07 -3.72
N VAL A 48 -11.65 -0.13 -4.65
CA VAL A 48 -10.92 1.12 -4.41
C VAL A 48 -11.92 2.26 -4.21
N PRO A 49 -11.99 2.89 -3.02
CA PRO A 49 -12.92 3.98 -2.79
C PRO A 49 -12.48 5.27 -3.47
N GLN A 50 -13.46 6.08 -3.87
CA GLN A 50 -13.21 7.44 -4.32
C GLN A 50 -13.13 8.39 -3.12
N GLN A 51 -11.98 9.05 -2.93
CA GLN A 51 -11.80 10.06 -1.89
C GLN A 51 -12.27 11.44 -2.34
N ASN A 52 -12.93 12.18 -1.44
CA ASN A 52 -13.28 13.59 -1.58
C ASN A 52 -13.01 14.33 -0.26
N LEU A 53 -12.48 15.56 -0.32
CA LEU A 53 -12.28 16.41 0.85
C LEU A 53 -13.49 17.31 1.04
N LEU A 54 -14.11 17.27 2.21
CA LEU A 54 -15.25 18.12 2.54
C LEU A 54 -14.79 19.53 2.97
N ALA A 55 -15.72 20.50 2.93
CA ALA A 55 -15.43 21.90 3.27
C ALA A 55 -14.92 22.10 4.71
N ASN A 56 -15.27 21.18 5.62
CA ASN A 56 -14.80 21.17 7.01
C ASN A 56 -13.46 20.44 7.20
N GLY A 57 -12.84 19.96 6.12
CA GLY A 57 -11.59 19.21 6.12
C GLY A 57 -11.75 17.71 6.37
N ASP A 58 -12.96 17.21 6.64
CA ASP A 58 -13.17 15.76 6.75
C ASP A 58 -12.90 15.08 5.41
N ARG A 59 -12.46 13.82 5.45
CA ARG A 59 -12.28 12.99 4.25
C ARG A 59 -13.51 12.11 4.07
N GLN A 60 -14.08 12.09 2.87
CA GLN A 60 -15.17 11.21 2.50
C GLN A 60 -14.68 10.16 1.51
N TYR A 61 -14.92 8.89 1.82
CA TYR A 61 -14.64 7.74 0.95
C TYR A 61 -15.96 7.19 0.40
N GLY A 62 -16.11 7.18 -0.92
CA GLY A 62 -17.30 6.67 -1.61
C GLY A 62 -17.05 5.34 -2.32
N PHE A 63 -18.00 4.42 -2.20
CA PHE A 63 -17.98 3.09 -2.79
C PHE A 63 -19.05 2.96 -3.88
N ALA A 64 -18.88 2.01 -4.80
CA ALA A 64 -19.79 1.74 -5.92
C ALA A 64 -21.18 1.30 -5.45
N SER A 65 -21.26 0.69 -4.27
CA SER A 65 -22.51 0.36 -3.56
C SER A 65 -23.35 1.59 -3.17
N GLY A 66 -22.78 2.80 -3.28
CA GLY A 66 -23.39 4.03 -2.76
C GLY A 66 -23.10 4.26 -1.29
N CYS A 67 -22.35 3.39 -0.61
CA CYS A 67 -21.83 3.66 0.72
C CYS A 67 -20.90 4.88 0.69
N ARG A 68 -21.07 5.78 1.67
CA ARG A 68 -20.17 6.90 1.93
C ARG A 68 -19.73 6.88 3.38
N ILE A 69 -18.42 6.89 3.59
CA ILE A 69 -17.81 6.88 4.93
C ILE A 69 -17.05 8.19 5.10
N VAL A 70 -17.39 8.93 6.14
CA VAL A 70 -16.71 10.19 6.50
C VAL A 70 -15.75 9.90 7.64
N VAL A 71 -14.50 10.29 7.44
CA VAL A 71 -13.37 10.11 8.34
C VAL A 71 -12.82 11.48 8.74
N GLU A 72 -12.30 11.59 9.96
CA GLU A 72 -11.72 12.83 10.47
C GLU A 72 -10.54 13.36 9.62
N PRO A 73 -10.24 14.67 9.68
CA PRO A 73 -9.23 15.30 8.82
C PRO A 73 -7.79 14.82 9.07
N ARG A 74 -7.48 14.34 10.27
CA ARG A 74 -6.09 14.00 10.68
C ARG A 74 -5.94 12.62 11.30
N ARG A 75 -7.04 11.91 11.49
CA ARG A 75 -7.05 10.60 12.16
C ARG A 75 -7.91 9.66 11.34
N ALA A 76 -7.50 8.41 11.21
CA ALA A 76 -8.31 7.35 10.63
C ALA A 76 -9.41 6.94 11.64
N VAL A 77 -10.36 7.83 11.88
CA VAL A 77 -11.50 7.63 12.77
C VAL A 77 -12.76 7.98 12.00
N VAL A 78 -13.66 7.00 11.88
CA VAL A 78 -14.95 7.19 11.23
C VAL A 78 -15.83 8.11 12.06
N LYS A 79 -16.37 9.16 11.42
CA LYS A 79 -17.36 10.07 12.00
C LYS A 79 -18.78 9.65 11.67
N SER A 80 -19.02 9.21 10.45
CA SER A 80 -20.36 8.81 10.00
C SER A 80 -20.31 7.90 8.78
N GLU A 81 -21.35 7.09 8.63
CA GLU A 81 -21.58 6.20 7.50
C GLU A 81 -22.98 6.46 6.95
N THR A 82 -23.11 6.52 5.63
CA THR A 82 -24.38 6.78 4.93
C THR A 82 -24.51 5.87 3.72
N GLY A 83 -25.69 5.29 3.50
CA GLY A 83 -25.98 4.40 2.37
C GLY A 83 -25.88 2.92 2.73
N ALA A 84 -25.66 2.06 1.73
CA ALA A 84 -25.57 0.61 1.89
C ALA A 84 -24.16 0.18 2.32
N CYS A 85 -23.78 0.54 3.54
CA CYS A 85 -22.45 0.27 4.06
C CYS A 85 -22.34 -1.12 4.69
N GLU A 86 -21.53 -1.98 4.07
CA GLU A 86 -21.03 -3.22 4.65
C GLU A 86 -19.76 -2.98 5.49
N LEU A 87 -19.46 -3.90 6.41
CA LEU A 87 -18.30 -3.81 7.31
C LEU A 87 -16.97 -3.62 6.55
N HIS A 88 -16.82 -4.28 5.40
CA HIS A 88 -15.59 -4.19 4.61
C HIS A 88 -15.34 -2.80 4.03
N HIS A 89 -16.39 -2.04 3.67
CA HIS A 89 -16.20 -0.66 3.22
C HIS A 89 -15.55 0.17 4.33
N ARG A 90 -15.91 -0.05 5.60
CA ARG A 90 -15.32 0.66 6.74
C ARG A 90 -13.85 0.35 6.90
N ASP A 91 -13.50 -0.93 6.82
CA ASP A 91 -12.11 -1.37 6.95
C ASP A 91 -11.26 -0.82 5.80
N ILE A 92 -11.77 -0.87 4.57
CA ILE A 92 -11.12 -0.27 3.39
C ILE A 92 -10.94 1.24 3.58
N ALA A 93 -11.99 1.98 3.97
CA ALA A 93 -11.89 3.43 4.17
C ALA A 93 -10.86 3.80 5.24
N LEU A 94 -10.77 3.03 6.33
CA LEU A 94 -9.79 3.24 7.39
C LEU A 94 -8.36 2.93 6.94
N LEU A 95 -8.16 1.89 6.12
CA LEU A 95 -6.87 1.59 5.51
C LEU A 95 -6.37 2.76 4.65
N TYR A 96 -7.20 3.26 3.74
CA TYR A 96 -6.86 4.43 2.91
C TYR A 96 -6.61 5.68 3.75
N ALA A 97 -7.47 5.93 4.76
CA ALA A 97 -7.33 7.09 5.62
C ALA A 97 -6.11 7.06 6.54
N SER A 98 -5.48 5.91 6.74
CA SER A 98 -4.27 5.76 7.56
C SER A 98 -2.97 5.99 6.78
N GLY A 99 -3.03 5.96 5.45
CA GLY A 99 -1.87 6.16 4.57
C GLY A 99 -1.69 7.57 4.02
N ASP A 100 -2.65 8.47 4.24
CA ASP A 100 -2.69 9.88 3.85
C ASP A 100 -2.18 10.77 4.99
#